data_AF-D1VVX1-F1
#
_entry.id   AF-D1VVX1-F1
#
_cell.length_a   1.000
_cell.length_b   1.000
_cell.length_c   1.000
_cell.angle_alpha   90.00
_cell.angle_beta   90.00
_cell.angle_gamma   90.00
#
_symmetry.space_group_name_H-M   'P 1'
#
loop_
_entity.id
_entity.type
_entity.pdbx_description
1 polymer ?
#
loop_
_entity_poly.entity_id
_entity_poly.type
_entity_poly.pdbx_seq_one_letter_code
_entity_poly.pdbx_strand_id
1 'polypeptide(L)'
;MKTIKNTSSLTNYTLVNDTIQLRLNFNTEIYIKDDVKLRLVKNIIERMNLSELKKVYSSFGRKPTVNPVTMLQIIIFCYSEGIFSSREIEKSCKYDLRIKYLLDTELPPDHSTINRFRKKILDLTP
;
A
#
# COMPACT_ATOMS: atom_id res chain seq x y z
N MET A 1 57.80 -19.42 43.04
CA MET A 1 56.39 -19.49 43.51
C MET A 1 55.48 -19.55 42.29
N LYS A 2 54.68 -20.61 42.18
CA LYS A 2 53.63 -20.78 41.17
C LYS A 2 52.43 -19.91 41.57
N THR A 3 51.95 -19.05 40.68
CA THR A 3 50.58 -18.52 40.74
C THR A 3 49.97 -18.58 39.35
N ILE A 4 49.40 -19.75 39.05
CA ILE A 4 48.41 -19.93 37.98
C ILE A 4 47.08 -19.46 38.56
N LYS A 5 46.49 -18.42 37.98
CA LYS A 5 45.05 -18.16 38.08
C LYS A 5 44.50 -18.09 36.67
N ASN A 6 44.09 -19.26 36.18
CA ASN A 6 43.23 -19.38 35.01
C ASN A 6 41.88 -18.78 35.36
N THR A 7 41.61 -17.57 34.91
CA THR A 7 40.24 -17.09 34.74
C THR A 7 39.76 -17.52 33.36
N SER A 8 39.45 -18.82 33.24
CA SER A 8 38.32 -19.28 32.42
C SER A 8 37.07 -18.57 32.96
N SER A 9 36.22 -17.91 32.20
CA SER A 9 35.85 -18.07 30.80
C SER A 9 35.38 -16.70 30.29
N LEU A 10 36.08 -16.09 29.34
CA LEU A 10 35.41 -15.15 28.46
C LEU A 10 34.57 -16.02 27.52
N THR A 11 33.32 -16.15 27.95
CA THR A 11 32.20 -16.81 27.29
C THR A 11 32.29 -16.65 25.78
N ASN A 12 32.51 -17.75 25.09
CA ASN A 12 32.54 -17.79 23.64
C ASN A 12 31.13 -17.53 23.07
N TYR A 13 30.72 -16.26 22.94
CA TYR A 13 29.49 -15.87 22.23
C TYR A 13 29.62 -15.95 20.70
N THR A 14 30.82 -16.27 20.20
CA THR A 14 31.12 -16.45 18.77
C THR A 14 31.28 -17.92 18.35
N LEU A 15 31.28 -18.88 19.27
CA LEU A 15 31.35 -20.32 18.94
C LEU A 15 30.00 -20.93 18.63
N VAL A 16 28.91 -20.24 18.98
CA VAL A 16 27.58 -20.65 18.53
C VAL A 16 27.38 -19.99 17.17
N ASN A 17 27.39 -20.81 16.12
CA ASN A 17 26.93 -20.44 14.78
C ASN A 17 25.41 -20.17 14.80
N ASP A 18 24.95 -19.31 15.71
CA ASP A 18 23.58 -18.82 15.72
C ASP A 18 23.46 -17.86 14.54
N THR A 19 23.14 -18.42 13.37
CA THR A 19 22.69 -17.61 12.24
C THR A 19 21.45 -16.86 12.70
N ILE A 20 21.61 -15.57 13.01
CA ILE A 20 20.49 -14.69 13.29
C ILE A 20 19.78 -14.46 11.96
N GLN A 21 18.79 -15.31 11.67
CA GLN A 21 17.92 -15.14 10.52
C GLN A 21 16.86 -14.09 10.85
N LEU A 22 16.91 -12.95 10.13
CA LEU A 22 15.82 -11.99 10.14
C LEU A 22 14.52 -12.67 9.70
N ARG A 23 13.39 -12.32 10.31
CA ARG A 23 12.08 -12.82 9.89
C ARG A 23 11.87 -12.51 8.41
N LEU A 24 11.73 -13.58 7.62
CA LEU A 24 11.45 -13.50 6.20
C LEU A 24 9.94 -13.30 6.03
N ASN A 25 9.51 -12.04 5.95
CA ASN A 25 8.13 -11.69 5.64
C ASN A 25 7.88 -11.95 4.15
N PHE A 26 7.65 -13.22 3.77
CA PHE A 26 7.11 -13.50 2.45
C PHE A 26 5.64 -13.06 2.40
N ASN A 27 5.33 -12.06 1.57
CA ASN A 27 3.96 -11.86 1.10
C ASN A 27 3.69 -12.91 0.01
N THR A 28 3.33 -14.15 0.40
CA THR A 28 2.92 -15.20 -0.55
C THR A 28 1.49 -15.03 -1.07
N GLU A 29 0.77 -14.02 -0.61
CA GLU A 29 -0.66 -13.92 -0.81
C GLU A 29 -1.01 -12.52 -1.31
N ILE A 30 -1.04 -12.35 -2.63
CA ILE A 30 -2.24 -11.96 -3.37
C ILE A 30 -1.99 -12.45 -4.81
N TYR A 31 -2.29 -13.73 -5.06
CA TYR A 31 -2.31 -14.26 -6.42
C TYR A 31 -3.60 -13.81 -7.10
N ILE A 32 -3.58 -12.66 -7.75
CA ILE A 32 -4.65 -12.26 -8.65
C ILE A 32 -4.37 -12.91 -10.01
N LYS A 33 -5.08 -14.01 -10.26
CA LYS A 33 -5.03 -14.71 -11.53
C LYS A 33 -5.60 -13.80 -12.63
N ASP A 34 -4.75 -13.38 -13.55
CA ASP A 34 -5.09 -12.81 -14.87
C ASP A 34 -6.27 -11.82 -14.94
N ASP A 35 -6.37 -10.91 -13.98
CA ASP A 35 -7.38 -9.85 -14.05
C ASP A 35 -6.98 -8.81 -15.11
N VAL A 36 -7.50 -8.98 -16.32
CA VAL A 36 -7.25 -8.09 -17.47
C VAL A 36 -7.66 -6.65 -17.13
N LYS A 37 -8.77 -6.47 -16.40
CA LYS A 37 -9.27 -5.14 -16.02
C LYS A 37 -8.32 -4.39 -15.10
N LEU A 38 -7.77 -5.08 -14.09
CA LEU A 38 -6.85 -4.48 -13.13
C LEU A 38 -5.57 -4.00 -13.80
N ARG A 39 -5.02 -4.83 -14.70
CA ARG A 39 -3.85 -4.49 -15.52
C ARG A 39 -4.13 -3.32 -16.46
N LEU A 40 -5.31 -3.30 -17.08
CA LEU A 40 -5.74 -2.22 -17.96
C LEU A 40 -5.83 -0.89 -17.21
N VAL A 41 -6.44 -0.86 -16.01
CA VAL A 41 -6.52 0.35 -15.19
C VAL A 41 -5.13 0.86 -14.82
N LYS A 42 -4.21 -0.02 -14.38
CA LYS A 42 -2.82 0.37 -14.10
C LYS A 42 -2.13 0.98 -15.33
N ASN A 43 -2.22 0.30 -16.47
CA ASN A 43 -1.59 0.76 -17.72
C ASN A 43 -2.12 2.12 -18.19
N ILE A 44 -3.43 2.37 -18.05
CA ILE A 44 -4.03 3.67 -18.38
C ILE A 44 -3.45 4.75 -17.49
N ILE A 45 -3.43 4.51 -16.18
CA ILE A 45 -3.02 5.51 -15.18
C ILE A 45 -1.52 5.82 -15.28
N GLU A 46 -0.68 4.84 -15.59
CA GLU A 46 0.75 5.06 -15.86
C GLU A 46 1.00 5.96 -17.08
N ARG A 47 0.11 5.91 -18.08
CA ARG A 47 0.21 6.72 -19.30
C ARG A 47 -0.45 8.10 -19.17
N MET A 48 -1.27 8.32 -18.14
CA MET A 48 -1.92 9.61 -17.89
C MET A 48 -0.95 10.60 -17.22
N ASN A 49 -1.03 11.87 -17.59
CA ASN A 49 -0.29 12.92 -16.90
C ASN A 49 -0.96 13.27 -15.56
N LEU A 50 -0.45 12.68 -14.48
CA LEU A 50 -0.99 12.87 -13.11
C LEU A 50 -0.35 14.05 -12.36
N SER A 51 0.37 14.94 -13.06
CA SER A 51 1.10 16.04 -12.42
C SER A 51 0.16 16.99 -11.67
N GLU A 52 -1.02 17.27 -12.23
CA GLU A 52 -2.03 18.13 -11.59
C GLU A 52 -2.66 17.46 -10.37
N LEU A 53 -2.97 16.17 -10.48
CA LEU A 53 -3.52 15.38 -9.37
C LEU A 53 -2.57 15.37 -8.16
N LYS A 54 -1.26 15.27 -8.41
CA LYS A 54 -0.24 15.33 -7.36
C LYS A 54 -0.16 16.71 -6.70
N LYS A 55 -0.38 17.81 -7.44
CA LYS A 55 -0.38 19.18 -6.89
C LYS A 55 -1.55 19.46 -5.95
N VAL A 56 -2.70 18.82 -6.19
CA VAL A 56 -3.94 18.98 -5.41
C VAL A 56 -3.82 18.42 -3.99
N TYR A 57 -2.85 17.55 -3.79
CA TYR A 57 -2.44 17.06 -2.48
C TYR A 57 -1.15 17.77 -2.07
N SER A 58 -1.31 18.85 -1.31
CA SER A 58 -0.19 19.61 -0.75
C SER A 58 0.76 18.69 0.03
N SER A 59 2.08 18.88 -0.15
CA SER A 59 3.10 18.28 0.71
C SER A 59 3.05 18.81 2.14
N PHE A 60 2.37 19.93 2.37
CA PHE A 60 2.12 20.53 3.68
C PHE A 60 0.70 20.21 4.14
N GLY A 61 0.58 19.35 5.15
CA GLY A 61 -0.69 18.96 5.75
C GLY A 61 -0.71 17.53 6.28
N ARG A 62 -1.89 17.06 6.69
CA ARG A 62 -2.10 15.67 7.13
C ARG A 62 -1.83 14.74 5.96
N LYS A 63 -0.93 13.77 6.14
CA LYS A 63 -0.66 12.74 5.14
C LYS A 63 -1.98 12.05 4.76
N PRO A 64 -2.34 12.00 3.47
CA PRO A 64 -3.54 11.29 3.05
C PRO A 64 -3.39 9.81 3.40
N THR A 65 -4.51 9.17 3.78
CA THR A 65 -4.54 7.75 4.16
C THR A 65 -4.09 6.83 3.03
N VAL A 66 -4.28 7.28 1.79
CA VAL A 66 -4.08 6.53 0.54
C VAL A 66 -3.44 7.49 -0.47
N ASN A 67 -2.51 7.00 -1.27
CA ASN A 67 -1.89 7.80 -2.33
C ASN A 67 -2.96 8.32 -3.33
N PRO A 68 -2.91 9.60 -3.77
CA PRO A 68 -3.88 10.12 -4.74
C PRO A 68 -3.96 9.30 -6.03
N VAL A 69 -2.82 8.71 -6.44
CA VAL A 69 -2.75 7.84 -7.61
C VAL A 69 -3.49 6.54 -7.35
N THR A 70 -3.25 5.86 -6.22
CA THR A 70 -3.93 4.60 -5.84
C THR A 70 -5.44 4.84 -5.70
N MET A 71 -5.84 5.94 -5.07
CA MET A 71 -7.24 6.36 -4.98
C MET A 71 -7.92 6.50 -6.35
N LEU A 72 -7.22 7.07 -7.34
CA LEU A 72 -7.74 7.17 -8.71
C LEU A 72 -7.90 5.78 -9.35
N GLN A 73 -6.94 4.87 -9.15
CA GLN A 73 -7.04 3.49 -9.69
C GLN A 73 -8.27 2.78 -9.14
N ILE A 74 -8.50 2.89 -7.83
CA ILE A 74 -9.65 2.29 -7.15
C ILE A 74 -10.96 2.83 -7.73
N ILE A 75 -11.08 4.15 -7.90
CA ILE A 75 -12.32 4.75 -8.42
C ILE A 75 -12.60 4.33 -9.86
N ILE A 76 -11.58 4.37 -10.72
CA ILE A 76 -11.73 3.94 -12.12
C ILE A 76 -12.13 2.47 -12.18
N PHE A 77 -11.49 1.63 -11.37
CA PHE A 77 -11.81 0.21 -11.28
C PHE A 77 -13.25 -0.01 -10.80
N CYS A 78 -13.67 0.60 -9.70
CA CYS A 78 -15.03 0.49 -9.18
C CYS A 78 -16.08 0.98 -10.18
N TYR A 79 -15.81 2.08 -10.89
CA TYR A 79 -16.70 2.58 -11.94
C TYR A 79 -16.83 1.61 -13.12
N SER A 80 -15.74 0.94 -13.50
CA SER A 80 -15.80 -0.11 -14.52
C SER A 80 -16.61 -1.33 -14.11
N GLU A 81 -16.73 -1.58 -12.81
CA GLU A 81 -17.56 -2.65 -12.22
C GLU A 81 -19.01 -2.18 -11.93
N GLY A 82 -19.35 -0.92 -12.23
CA GLY A 82 -20.68 -0.36 -11.97
C GLY A 82 -20.94 0.09 -10.53
N ILE A 83 -19.90 0.19 -9.70
CA ILE A 83 -19.99 0.57 -8.29
C ILE A 83 -19.72 2.07 -8.15
N PHE A 84 -20.78 2.85 -7.92
CA PHE A 84 -20.69 4.32 -7.88
C PHE A 84 -20.86 4.90 -6.48
N SER A 85 -21.53 4.21 -5.57
CA SER A 85 -21.74 4.71 -4.21
C SER A 85 -20.43 4.70 -3.42
N SER A 86 -20.10 5.80 -2.74
CA SER A 86 -18.86 5.87 -1.94
C SER A 86 -18.83 4.84 -0.80
N ARG A 87 -19.99 4.48 -0.25
CA ARG A 87 -20.12 3.41 0.76
C ARG A 87 -19.89 2.02 0.18
N GLU A 88 -20.33 1.77 -1.05
CA GLU A 88 -20.08 0.49 -1.73
C GLU A 88 -18.64 0.35 -2.17
N ILE A 89 -17.99 1.46 -2.57
CA ILE A 89 -16.55 1.49 -2.84
C ILE A 89 -15.77 1.21 -1.56
N GLU A 90 -16.10 1.87 -0.45
CA GLU A 90 -15.49 1.57 0.85
C GLU A 90 -15.64 0.08 1.22
N LYS A 91 -16.83 -0.49 1.02
CA LYS A 91 -17.08 -1.92 1.22
C LYS A 91 -16.17 -2.76 0.32
N SER A 92 -16.06 -2.41 -0.96
CA SER A 92 -15.22 -3.11 -1.93
C SER A 92 -13.73 -3.01 -1.57
N CYS A 93 -13.26 -1.87 -1.06
CA CYS A 93 -11.88 -1.73 -0.55
C CYS A 93 -11.56 -2.66 0.63
N LYS A 94 -12.56 -3.06 1.41
CA LYS A 94 -12.39 -3.96 2.56
C LYS A 94 -12.42 -5.44 2.17
N TYR A 95 -13.29 -5.81 1.22
CA TYR A 95 -13.59 -7.21 0.92
C TYR A 95 -13.07 -7.70 -0.44
N ASP A 96 -12.89 -6.83 -1.42
CA ASP A 96 -12.42 -7.22 -2.76
C ASP A 96 -10.89 -7.31 -2.79
N LEU A 97 -10.38 -8.52 -3.08
CA LEU A 97 -8.95 -8.80 -3.20
C LEU A 97 -8.27 -7.99 -4.30
N ARG A 98 -8.99 -7.67 -5.38
CA ARG A 98 -8.47 -6.89 -6.53
C ARG A 98 -8.13 -5.47 -6.11
N ILE A 99 -9.01 -4.86 -5.32
CA ILE A 99 -8.82 -3.51 -4.78
C ILE A 99 -7.78 -3.52 -3.65
N LYS A 100 -7.79 -4.57 -2.82
CA LYS A 100 -6.80 -4.74 -1.75
C LYS A 100 -5.37 -4.85 -2.29
N TYR A 101 -5.20 -5.43 -3.48
CA TYR A 101 -3.93 -5.41 -4.20
C TYR A 101 -3.52 -4.02 -4.68
N LEU A 102 -4.46 -3.19 -5.16
CA LEU A 102 -4.18 -1.81 -5.55
C LEU A 102 -3.74 -0.95 -4.37
N LEU A 103 -4.21 -1.27 -3.16
CA LEU A 103 -3.84 -0.56 -1.94
C LEU A 103 -2.42 -0.89 -1.46
N ASP A 104 -1.82 -2.00 -1.88
CA ASP A 104 -0.41 -2.36 -1.63
C ASP A 104 0.08 -2.00 -0.21
N THR A 105 -0.67 -2.45 0.81
CA THR A 105 -0.50 -2.21 2.27
C THR A 105 -1.13 -0.95 2.89
N GLU A 106 -1.69 -0.04 2.08
CA GLU A 106 -2.43 1.12 2.58
C GLU A 106 -3.77 0.72 3.23
N LEU A 107 -4.20 1.49 4.23
CA LEU A 107 -5.49 1.28 4.89
C LEU A 107 -6.64 1.63 3.92
N PRO A 108 -7.73 0.85 3.90
CA PRO A 108 -8.86 1.12 3.04
C PRO A 108 -9.46 2.50 3.38
N PRO A 109 -9.71 3.35 2.37
CA PRO A 109 -10.20 4.69 2.60
C PRO A 109 -11.66 4.67 3.03
N ASP A 110 -12.02 5.56 3.95
CA ASP A 110 -13.40 5.77 4.39
C ASP A 110 -14.24 6.43 3.28
N HIS A 111 -15.55 6.17 3.23
CA HIS A 111 -16.48 6.78 2.26
C HIS A 111 -16.39 8.32 2.22
N SER A 112 -16.11 8.96 3.36
CA SER A 112 -15.92 10.41 3.48
C SER A 112 -14.67 10.89 2.73
N THR A 113 -13.60 10.10 2.75
CA THR A 113 -12.34 10.38 2.07
C THR A 113 -12.51 10.23 0.56
N ILE A 114 -13.22 9.18 0.13
CA ILE A 114 -13.56 8.94 -1.28
C ILE A 114 -14.39 10.11 -1.83
N ASN A 115 -15.42 10.55 -1.10
CA ASN A 115 -16.25 11.68 -1.52
C ASN A 115 -15.46 12.99 -1.61
N ARG A 116 -14.54 13.24 -0.67
CA ARG A 116 -13.68 14.42 -0.71
C ARG A 116 -12.76 14.41 -1.93
N PHE A 117 -12.18 13.25 -2.26
CA PHE A 117 -11.35 13.10 -3.44
C PHE A 117 -12.12 13.36 -4.73
N ARG A 118 -13.36 12.85 -4.85
CA ARG A 118 -14.23 13.11 -6.00
C ARG A 118 -14.52 14.60 -6.19
N LYS A 119 -14.85 15.31 -5.12
CA LYS A 119 -15.07 16.77 -5.17
C LYS A 119 -13.82 17.49 -5.68
N LYS A 120 -12.65 17.14 -5.14
CA LYS A 120 -11.38 17.70 -5.60
C LYS A 120 -11.11 17.45 -7.09
N ILE A 121 -11.44 16.26 -7.61
CA ILE A 121 -11.33 15.95 -9.04
C ILE A 121 -12.25 16.84 -9.87
N LEU A 122 -13.48 17.05 -9.42
CA LEU A 122 -14.44 17.92 -10.11
C LEU A 122 -13.95 19.37 -10.15
N ASP A 123 -13.32 19.85 -9.08
CA ASP A 123 -12.78 21.22 -9.01
C ASP A 123 -11.56 21.42 -9.94
N LEU A 124 -10.92 20.35 -10.42
CA LEU A 124 -9.82 20.40 -11.40
C LEU A 124 -10.32 20.49 -12.84
N THR A 125 -11.52 20.00 -13.11
CA THR A 125 -12.12 20.07 -14.44
C THR A 125 -12.81 21.42 -14.62
N PRO A 126 -12.44 22.23 -15.64
CA PRO A 126 -13.06 23.52 -15.91
C PRO A 126 -14.53 23.41 -16.30
#